data_AF-L9YA46-F1
#
_entry.id   AF-L9YA46-F1
#
_cell.length_a   1.000
_cell.length_b   1.000
_cell.length_c   1.000
_cell.angle_alpha   90.00
_cell.angle_beta   90.00
_cell.angle_gamma   90.00
#
_symmetry.space_group_name_H-M   'P 1'
#
loop_
_entity.id
_entity.type
_entity.pdbx_description
1 polymer ?
#
loop_
_entity_poly.entity_id
_entity_poly.type
_entity_poly.pdbx_seq_one_letter_code
_entity_poly.pdbx_strand_id
1 'polypeptide(L)' 'MQAPTESLEPDERGRIIKSAVTPRPIAWISTTSTDGVDNFAPF' A
#
# COMPACT_ATOMS: atom_id res chain seq x y z
N MET A 1 -3.80 -22.81 10.82
CA MET A 1 -3.74 -21.71 11.80
C MET A 1 -4.44 -20.51 11.18
N GLN A 2 -5.53 -20.04 11.77
CA GLN A 2 -6.18 -18.78 11.36
C GLN A 2 -5.75 -17.69 12.34
N ALA A 3 -5.34 -16.54 11.82
CA ALA A 3 -5.12 -15.35 12.65
C ALA A 3 -6.47 -14.63 12.80
N PRO A 4 -6.91 -14.29 14.02
CA PRO A 4 -8.13 -13.52 14.24
C PRO A 4 -7.91 -12.09 13.72
N THR A 5 -8.42 -11.78 12.54
CA THR A 5 -8.16 -10.49 11.87
C THR A 5 -8.83 -9.30 12.56
N GLU A 6 -9.91 -9.56 13.30
CA GLU A 6 -10.70 -8.52 13.98
C GLU A 6 -10.03 -7.99 15.26
N SER A 7 -9.15 -8.78 15.88
CA SER A 7 -8.45 -8.38 17.11
C SER A 7 -7.11 -7.71 16.85
N LEU A 8 -6.72 -7.54 15.59
CA LEU A 8 -5.45 -6.91 15.19
C LEU A 8 -5.64 -5.42 14.98
N GLU A 9 -4.69 -4.64 15.48
CA GLU A 9 -4.63 -3.22 15.19
C GLU A 9 -4.38 -2.98 13.69
N PRO A 10 -4.84 -1.86 13.12
CA PRO A 10 -4.72 -1.61 11.68
C PRO A 10 -3.29 -1.73 11.12
N ASP A 11 -2.30 -1.28 11.88
CA ASP A 11 -0.89 -1.36 11.49
C ASP A 11 -0.37 -2.80 11.48
N GLU A 12 -0.79 -3.62 12.42
CA GLU A 12 -0.41 -5.03 12.51
C GLU A 12 -0.96 -5.82 11.32
N ARG A 13 -2.24 -5.62 11.01
CA ARG A 13 -2.89 -6.21 9.82
C ARG A 13 -2.21 -5.72 8.54
N GLY A 14 -1.88 -4.43 8.46
CA GLY A 14 -1.18 -3.84 7.32
C GLY A 14 0.21 -4.44 7.09
N ARG A 15 0.97 -4.71 8.14
CA ARG A 15 2.29 -5.36 8.05
C ARG A 15 2.18 -6.79 7.54
N ILE A 16 1.23 -7.58 8.04
CA ILE A 16 1.01 -8.97 7.62
C ILE A 16 0.69 -9.04 6.13
N ILE A 17 -0.22 -8.21 5.63
CA ILE A 17 -0.57 -8.22 4.20
C ILE A 17 0.64 -7.84 3.33
N LYS A 18 1.36 -6.77 3.71
CA LYS A 18 2.53 -6.29 2.94
C LYS A 18 3.66 -7.32 2.87
N SER A 19 3.83 -8.16 3.90
CA SER A 19 4.89 -9.18 3.93
C SER A 19 4.45 -10.52 3.31
N ALA A 20 3.19 -10.91 3.47
CA ALA A 20 2.67 -12.19 2.98
C ALA A 20 2.33 -12.18 1.48
N VAL A 21 1.89 -11.02 0.94
CA VAL A 21 1.55 -10.88 -0.48
C VAL A 21 2.72 -10.26 -1.22
N THR A 22 3.63 -11.10 -1.71
CA THR A 22 4.87 -10.70 -2.39
C THR A 22 5.29 -11.77 -3.41
N PRO A 23 5.96 -11.44 -4.53
CA PRO A 23 6.34 -10.10 -5.01
C PRO A 23 5.12 -9.27 -5.48
N ARG A 24 5.24 -7.94 -5.43
CA ARG A 24 4.21 -7.02 -5.90
C ARG A 24 4.73 -6.20 -7.08
N PRO A 25 3.98 -6.11 -8.20
CA PRO A 25 4.32 -5.16 -9.25
C PRO A 25 4.29 -3.74 -8.68
N ILE A 26 5.16 -2.87 -9.17
CA ILE A 26 5.21 -1.46 -8.78
C ILE A 26 4.75 -0.62 -9.96
N ALA A 27 3.64 0.08 -9.77
CA ALA A 27 3.15 1.05 -10.74
C ALA A 27 3.74 2.42 -10.43
N TRP A 28 4.34 3.05 -11.43
CA TRP A 28 4.80 4.43 -11.36
C TRP A 28 3.71 5.36 -11.88
N ILE A 29 3.11 6.16 -10.99
CA ILE A 29 1.96 6.99 -11.31
C ILE A 29 2.37 8.45 -11.37
N SER A 30 2.15 9.06 -12.52
CA SER A 30 2.30 10.50 -12.75
C SER A 30 0.94 11.21 -12.71
N THR A 31 0.89 12.37 -12.06
CA THR A 31 -0.28 13.24 -12.03
C THR A 31 0.17 14.70 -12.12
N THR A 32 -0.69 15.60 -12.60
CA THR A 32 -0.46 17.04 -12.55
C THR A 32 -1.52 17.69 -11.67
N SER A 33 -1.12 18.53 -10.72
CA SER A 33 -2.05 19.23 -9.82
C SER A 33 -2.83 20.34 -10.55
N THR A 34 -3.84 20.90 -9.89
CA THR A 34 -4.59 22.06 -10.41
C THR A 34 -3.72 23.30 -10.61
N ASP A 35 -2.62 23.41 -9.87
CA ASP A 35 -1.64 24.49 -10.00
C ASP A 35 -0.58 24.19 -11.08
N GLY A 36 -0.74 23.08 -11.82
CA GLY A 36 0.17 22.66 -12.88
C GLY A 36 1.44 21.97 -12.39
N VAL A 37 1.51 21.55 -11.13
CA VAL A 37 2.70 20.89 -10.56
C VAL A 37 2.64 19.39 -10.81
N ASP A 38 3.68 18.84 -11.44
CA ASP A 38 3.81 17.41 -11.67
C ASP A 38 4.20 16.65 -10.38
N ASN A 39 3.53 15.52 -10.15
CA ASN A 39 3.77 14.58 -9.06
C ASN A 39 4.02 13.19 -9.64
N PHE A 40 4.95 12.45 -9.04
CA PHE A 40 5.33 11.11 -9.49
C PHE A 40 5.62 10.21 -8.29
N ALA A 41 4.85 9.14 -8.14
CA ALA A 41 4.93 8.26 -6.97
C ALA A 41 4.73 6.78 -7.31
N PRO A 42 5.36 5.85 -6.55
CA PRO A 42 5.19 4.42 -6.71
C PRO A 42 3.98 3.89 -5.92
N PHE A 43 3.35 2.84 -6.44
CA PHE A 43 2.24 2.09 -5.81
C PHE A 43 2.39 0.59 -5.96
#